data_AF-A0A3M0WTE8-F1
#
_entry.id   AF-A0A3M0WTE8-F1
#
_cell.length_a   1.000
_cell.length_b   1.000
_cell.length_c   1.000
_cell.angle_alpha   90.00
_cell.angle_beta   90.00
_cell.angle_gamma   90.00
#
_symmetry.space_group_name_H-M   'P 1'
#
loop_
_entity.id
_entity.type
_entity.pdbx_description
1 polymer ?
#
loop_
_entity_poly.entity_id
_entity_poly.type
_entity_poly.pdbx_seq_one_letter_code
_entity_poly.pdbx_strand_id
1 'polypeptide(L)'
;MKISSFRNKINNVIWLFPFLLFTGLSFIFNEGLSVNPNHPNEDEHYTNALMNNERGNVDFIADYHFDIRFHELNDIIAVKEKIIWRNKTNFKTNEIYLHLYANAYRNNRTLFASVYNITEEAETGINIEELTVNGETKQLEVVRPDVDNKYDSTVARIALSNFVLPGDSVEININYTLKIPISIKRFGKARGADFYFVSQWYPKVGVFEKGKWVCNQYFPRLNFYSDFGR
;
A
#
# COMPACT_ATOMS: atom_id res chain seq x y z
N MET A 1 11.36 -47.58 -57.60
CA MET A 1 12.02 -47.16 -58.86
C MET A 1 12.52 -45.74 -58.67
N LYS A 2 13.81 -45.53 -58.89
CA LYS A 2 14.62 -44.36 -58.50
C LYS A 2 14.99 -43.59 -59.79
N ILE A 3 15.47 -42.35 -59.64
CA ILE A 3 16.26 -41.52 -60.60
C ILE A 3 15.38 -40.63 -61.51
N SER A 4 15.58 -39.32 -61.71
CA SER A 4 16.55 -38.29 -61.27
C SER A 4 16.02 -36.90 -61.70
N SER A 5 16.06 -35.90 -60.82
CA SER A 5 16.93 -34.70 -60.86
C SER A 5 16.94 -33.85 -62.15
N PHE A 6 16.64 -32.56 -62.02
CA PHE A 6 17.59 -31.52 -62.44
C PHE A 6 17.45 -30.26 -61.58
N ARG A 7 18.61 -29.62 -61.42
CA ARG A 7 19.03 -28.67 -60.38
C ARG A 7 19.11 -27.27 -61.00
N ASN A 8 18.78 -26.22 -60.25
CA ASN A 8 19.27 -24.84 -60.40
C ASN A 8 18.60 -23.98 -59.31
N LYS A 9 19.21 -23.00 -58.66
CA LYS A 9 20.58 -22.59 -58.36
C LYS A 9 20.39 -21.54 -57.24
N ILE A 10 21.18 -21.61 -56.17
CA ILE A 10 21.15 -20.66 -55.04
C ILE A 10 21.57 -19.27 -55.53
N ASN A 11 20.93 -18.21 -55.03
CA ASN A 11 21.55 -16.91 -54.77
C ASN A 11 20.86 -16.23 -53.59
N ASN A 12 21.61 -16.05 -52.50
CA ASN A 12 21.30 -15.17 -51.38
C ASN A 12 21.49 -13.71 -51.81
N VAL A 13 20.49 -12.85 -51.61
CA VAL A 13 20.75 -11.42 -51.31
C VAL A 13 19.61 -10.88 -50.43
N ILE A 14 19.97 -10.42 -49.23
CA ILE A 14 19.17 -9.58 -48.35
C ILE A 14 19.15 -8.16 -48.93
N TRP A 15 17.98 -7.57 -49.17
CA TRP A 15 17.82 -6.11 -49.26
C TRP A 15 16.55 -5.67 -48.53
N LEU A 16 16.80 -5.06 -47.37
CA LEU A 16 16.07 -4.00 -46.68
C LEU A 16 14.70 -3.61 -47.26
N PHE A 17 13.64 -3.93 -46.52
CA PHE A 17 12.37 -3.22 -46.64
C PHE A 17 12.56 -1.74 -46.27
N PRO A 18 11.99 -0.78 -47.03
CA PRO A 18 12.15 0.63 -46.74
C PRO A 18 11.34 1.00 -45.50
N PHE A 19 12.10 1.18 -44.41
CA PHE A 19 11.76 1.98 -43.25
C PHE A 19 11.77 3.45 -43.71
N LEU A 20 10.60 4.08 -43.88
CA LEU A 20 10.34 5.54 -43.81
C LEU A 20 9.12 5.91 -44.66
N LEU A 21 7.98 6.12 -44.01
CA LEU A 21 7.08 7.26 -44.26
C LEU A 21 5.97 7.25 -43.19
N PHE A 22 6.38 7.49 -41.95
CA PHE A 22 5.52 8.11 -40.94
C PHE A 22 6.40 8.98 -40.02
N THR A 23 7.24 9.80 -40.64
CA THR A 23 7.88 10.95 -39.99
C THR A 23 7.13 12.18 -40.46
N GLY A 24 6.28 12.74 -39.61
CA GLY A 24 5.60 13.99 -39.90
C GLY A 24 4.24 14.14 -39.27
N LEU A 25 4.13 13.94 -37.95
CA LEU A 25 3.27 14.73 -37.06
C LEU A 25 3.64 14.38 -35.61
N SER A 26 4.84 14.79 -35.21
CA SER A 26 5.28 14.75 -33.81
C SER A 26 5.79 16.13 -33.43
N PHE A 27 4.92 17.12 -33.60
CA PHE A 27 5.04 18.40 -32.94
C PHE A 27 3.66 18.78 -32.42
N ILE A 28 3.64 19.27 -31.18
CA ILE A 28 2.49 19.68 -30.37
C ILE A 28 1.90 18.56 -29.50
N PHE A 29 2.61 18.22 -28.43
CA PHE A 29 2.19 18.52 -27.05
C PHE A 29 3.34 18.06 -26.12
N ASN A 30 4.40 18.88 -26.08
CA ASN A 30 5.30 18.91 -24.93
C ASN A 30 4.97 20.19 -24.15
N GLU A 31 3.70 20.37 -23.81
CA GLU A 31 3.42 21.07 -22.57
C GLU A 31 3.76 20.04 -21.51
N GLY A 32 4.93 20.21 -20.89
CA GLY A 32 5.13 19.62 -19.58
C GLY A 32 3.90 20.02 -18.78
N LEU A 33 3.12 19.04 -18.33
CA LEU A 33 2.18 19.28 -17.25
C LEU A 33 3.04 19.74 -16.09
N SER A 34 3.25 21.05 -15.98
CA SER A 34 3.56 21.68 -14.71
C SER A 34 2.33 21.42 -13.87
N VAL A 35 2.32 20.26 -13.21
CA VAL A 35 1.45 20.05 -12.07
C VAL A 35 1.89 21.12 -11.10
N ASN A 36 1.11 22.18 -11.01
CA ASN A 36 1.27 23.18 -9.99
C ASN A 36 1.26 22.42 -8.65
N PRO A 37 2.36 22.41 -7.88
CA PRO A 37 2.42 21.67 -6.62
C PRO A 37 1.56 22.32 -5.54
N ASN A 38 0.96 23.48 -5.85
CA ASN A 38 -0.13 24.01 -5.04
C ASN A 38 -1.26 22.98 -5.06
N HIS A 39 -1.54 22.46 -3.86
CA HIS A 39 -2.69 21.68 -3.41
C HIS A 39 -3.78 21.44 -4.46
N PRO A 40 -4.40 20.25 -4.53
CA PRO A 40 -5.62 20.09 -5.31
C PRO A 40 -6.53 21.26 -4.94
N ASN A 41 -6.77 22.16 -5.90
CA ASN A 41 -7.50 23.39 -5.66
C ASN A 41 -8.74 23.00 -4.85
N GLU A 42 -8.97 23.66 -3.72
CA GLU A 42 -10.26 23.58 -3.06
C GLU A 42 -11.28 23.96 -4.13
N ASP A 43 -11.96 22.94 -4.66
CA ASP A 43 -13.07 23.13 -5.58
C ASP A 43 -14.23 23.64 -4.73
N GLU A 44 -15.12 24.48 -5.27
CA GLU A 44 -16.30 24.97 -4.56
C GLU A 44 -17.10 23.80 -3.94
N HIS A 45 -16.97 22.61 -4.54
CA HIS A 45 -17.63 21.39 -4.11
C HIS A 45 -16.82 20.53 -3.13
N TYR A 46 -15.48 20.64 -3.08
CA TYR A 46 -14.63 19.73 -2.31
C TYR A 46 -13.49 20.43 -1.57
N THR A 47 -13.21 19.97 -0.36
CA THR A 47 -12.00 20.33 0.36
C THR A 47 -11.42 19.09 1.03
N ASN A 48 -10.12 18.86 0.87
CA ASN A 48 -9.44 17.65 1.35
C ASN A 48 -10.17 16.37 0.92
N ALA A 49 -10.60 16.32 -0.35
CA ALA A 49 -11.35 15.22 -0.96
C ALA A 49 -12.71 14.87 -0.31
N LEU A 50 -13.23 15.72 0.59
CA LEU A 50 -14.58 15.61 1.13
C LEU A 50 -15.51 16.63 0.46
N MET A 51 -16.70 16.17 0.08
CA MET A 51 -17.73 17.05 -0.47
C MET A 51 -18.19 18.01 0.63
N ASN A 52 -18.24 19.31 0.33
CA ASN A 52 -18.40 20.36 1.34
C ASN A 52 -19.68 20.22 2.19
N ASN A 53 -20.78 19.78 1.56
CA ASN A 53 -22.06 19.51 2.24
C ASN A 53 -22.07 18.22 3.10
N GLU A 54 -21.14 17.29 2.88
CA GLU A 54 -21.05 16.03 3.66
C GLU A 54 -20.09 16.12 4.84
N ARG A 55 -19.30 17.20 4.96
CA ARG A 55 -18.28 17.32 6.01
C ARG A 55 -18.84 17.24 7.42
N GLY A 56 -20.08 17.70 7.63
CA GLY A 56 -20.79 17.58 8.91
C GLY A 56 -21.25 16.16 9.26
N ASN A 57 -21.29 15.26 8.27
CA ASN A 57 -21.75 13.88 8.41
C ASN A 57 -20.60 12.88 8.57
N VAL A 58 -19.35 13.34 8.52
CA VAL A 58 -18.17 12.47 8.58
C VAL A 58 -17.63 12.40 10.00
N ASP A 59 -17.63 11.19 10.54
CA ASP A 59 -16.99 10.88 11.80
C ASP A 59 -15.53 10.49 11.59
N PHE A 60 -14.63 11.40 11.94
CA PHE A 60 -13.21 11.09 12.03
C PHE A 60 -12.93 10.33 13.33
N ILE A 61 -12.64 9.03 13.20
CA ILE A 61 -12.31 8.15 14.33
C ILE A 61 -10.81 8.06 14.51
N ALA A 62 -10.07 8.09 13.40
CA ALA A 62 -8.62 8.08 13.37
C ALA A 62 -8.06 9.37 12.74
N ASP A 63 -6.89 9.80 13.17
CA ASP A 63 -6.16 10.94 12.59
C ASP A 63 -4.71 10.49 12.40
N TYR A 64 -4.21 10.58 11.17
CA TYR A 64 -2.91 10.07 10.77
C TYR A 64 -1.99 11.23 10.34
N HIS A 65 -0.87 11.36 11.03
CA HIS A 65 0.14 12.39 10.76
C HIS A 65 1.42 11.69 10.35
N PHE A 66 1.97 12.06 9.19
CA PHE A 66 3.15 11.42 8.62
C PHE A 66 4.28 12.42 8.39
N ASP A 67 5.48 12.08 8.87
CA ASP A 67 6.76 12.61 8.37
C ASP A 67 7.42 11.50 7.53
N ILE A 68 7.46 11.71 6.21
CA ILE A 68 7.87 10.69 5.23
C ILE A 68 9.14 11.16 4.54
N ARG A 69 10.13 10.28 4.48
CA ARG A 69 11.31 10.44 3.65
C ARG A 69 11.38 9.30 2.65
N PHE A 70 11.40 9.63 1.37
CA PHE A 70 11.60 8.67 0.30
C PHE A 70 13.06 8.71 -0.17
N HIS A 71 13.70 7.55 -0.15
CA HIS A 71 15.06 7.32 -0.60
C HIS A 71 15.03 6.63 -1.97
N GLU A 72 15.06 7.43 -3.03
CA GLU A 72 14.89 6.97 -4.42
C GLU A 72 15.95 5.94 -4.86
N LEU A 73 17.20 6.07 -4.39
CA LEU A 73 18.29 5.19 -4.82
C LEU A 73 18.14 3.73 -4.39
N ASN A 74 17.39 3.47 -3.33
CA ASN A 74 17.19 2.13 -2.78
C ASN A 74 15.71 1.75 -2.63
N ASP A 75 14.82 2.60 -3.15
CA ASP A 75 13.36 2.43 -3.10
C ASP A 75 12.83 2.27 -1.65
N ILE A 76 13.41 2.95 -0.66
CA ILE A 76 12.99 2.86 0.75
C ILE A 76 12.17 4.08 1.16
N ILE A 77 11.04 3.87 1.83
CA ILE A 77 10.35 4.90 2.60
C ILE A 77 10.69 4.74 4.08
N ALA A 78 11.12 5.82 4.71
CA ALA A 78 11.29 5.94 6.16
C ALA A 78 10.20 6.87 6.69
N VAL A 79 9.49 6.43 7.73
CA VAL A 79 8.23 7.05 8.15
C VAL A 79 8.22 7.19 9.66
N LYS A 80 7.86 8.39 10.10
CA LYS A 80 7.36 8.62 11.46
C LYS A 80 5.87 8.88 11.36
N GLU A 81 5.10 7.97 11.90
CA GLU A 81 3.64 8.01 11.88
C GLU A 81 3.12 8.26 13.29
N LYS A 82 2.23 9.23 13.41
CA LYS A 82 1.44 9.48 14.61
C LYS A 82 -0.02 9.22 14.29
N ILE A 83 -0.63 8.34 15.07
CA ILE A 83 -2.04 7.97 14.96
C ILE A 83 -2.74 8.43 16.24
N ILE A 84 -3.79 9.25 16.11
CA ILE A 84 -4.75 9.48 17.19
C ILE A 84 -5.99 8.66 16.88
N TRP A 85 -6.30 7.66 17.71
CA TRP A 85 -7.53 6.89 17.61
C TRP A 85 -8.47 7.24 18.75
N ARG A 86 -9.75 7.51 18.43
CA ARG A 86 -10.80 7.84 19.41
C ARG A 86 -11.80 6.71 19.52
N ASN A 87 -12.07 6.26 20.74
CA ASN A 87 -13.13 5.30 20.99
C ASN A 87 -14.49 5.98 20.99
N LYS A 88 -15.22 5.94 19.87
CA LYS A 88 -16.62 6.44 19.80
C LYS A 88 -17.67 5.39 20.17
N THR A 89 -17.26 4.19 20.56
CA THR A 89 -18.19 3.14 20.97
C THR A 89 -18.57 3.28 22.46
N ASN A 90 -19.61 2.57 22.88
CA ASN A 90 -19.99 2.46 24.29
C ASN A 90 -19.23 1.33 25.04
N PHE A 91 -18.22 0.73 24.40
CA PHE A 91 -17.42 -0.36 24.97
C PHE A 91 -16.01 0.13 25.28
N LYS A 92 -15.40 -0.39 26.33
CA LYS A 92 -13.97 -0.13 26.63
C LYS A 92 -13.09 -1.17 25.94
N THR A 93 -11.85 -0.80 25.63
CA THR A 93 -10.81 -1.72 25.12
C THR A 93 -9.47 -1.40 25.78
N ASN A 94 -8.63 -2.40 26.01
CA ASN A 94 -7.24 -2.24 26.46
C ASN A 94 -6.26 -2.76 25.40
N GLU A 95 -6.69 -2.79 24.15
CA GLU A 95 -5.90 -3.22 23.00
C GLU A 95 -6.29 -2.42 21.76
N ILE A 96 -5.34 -2.25 20.84
CA ILE A 96 -5.54 -1.67 19.50
C ILE A 96 -5.07 -2.67 18.45
N TYR A 97 -5.86 -2.89 17.40
CA TYR A 97 -5.48 -3.75 16.28
C TYR A 97 -5.09 -2.90 15.08
N LEU A 98 -4.00 -3.29 14.43
CA LEU A 98 -3.50 -2.65 13.22
C LEU A 98 -3.45 -3.65 12.08
N HIS A 99 -3.93 -3.22 10.91
CA HIS A 99 -3.60 -3.84 9.64
C HIS A 99 -2.20 -3.43 9.23
N LEU A 100 -1.39 -4.41 8.83
CA LEU A 100 -0.05 -4.26 8.26
C LEU A 100 -0.06 -4.81 6.85
N TYR A 101 -0.86 -4.23 5.94
CA TYR A 101 -1.13 -4.82 4.63
C TYR A 101 0.12 -5.06 3.78
N ALA A 102 1.15 -4.22 3.90
CA ALA A 102 2.45 -4.45 3.24
C ALA A 102 3.09 -5.79 3.64
N ASN A 103 2.81 -6.33 4.83
CA ASN A 103 3.32 -7.63 5.26
C ASN A 103 2.73 -8.81 4.48
N ALA A 104 1.67 -8.59 3.70
CA ALA A 104 1.15 -9.60 2.79
C ALA A 104 2.17 -10.05 1.74
N TYR A 105 3.17 -9.21 1.46
CA TYR A 105 4.24 -9.49 0.51
C TYR A 105 5.50 -10.05 1.18
N ARG A 106 5.50 -10.36 2.48
CA ARG A 106 6.73 -10.78 3.20
C ARG A 106 7.32 -12.10 2.73
N ASN A 107 6.51 -12.93 2.11
CA ASN A 107 6.88 -14.24 1.59
C ASN A 107 5.71 -14.78 0.76
N ASN A 108 5.97 -15.82 -0.04
CA ASN A 108 4.95 -16.42 -0.89
C ASN A 108 3.93 -17.35 -0.17
N ARG A 109 3.85 -17.33 1.17
CA ARG A 109 2.97 -18.20 2.00
C ARG A 109 1.92 -17.43 2.80
N THR A 110 1.83 -16.11 2.67
CA THR A 110 0.71 -15.33 3.23
C THR A 110 -0.60 -15.66 2.50
N LEU A 111 -1.76 -15.32 3.08
CA LEU A 111 -3.07 -15.56 2.46
C LEU A 111 -3.19 -14.82 1.11
N PHE A 112 -2.65 -13.61 1.02
CA PHE A 112 -2.61 -12.83 -0.21
C PHE A 112 -1.61 -13.38 -1.23
N ALA A 113 -0.35 -13.52 -0.84
CA ALA A 113 0.75 -13.82 -1.78
C ALA A 113 0.65 -15.22 -2.35
N SER A 114 0.20 -16.20 -1.56
CA SER A 114 0.03 -17.59 -2.01
C SER A 114 -0.89 -17.74 -3.22
N VAL A 115 -1.83 -16.82 -3.43
CA VAL A 115 -2.70 -16.81 -4.62
C VAL A 115 -2.03 -16.19 -5.84
N TYR A 116 -1.08 -15.27 -5.64
CA TYR A 116 -0.43 -14.53 -6.73
C TYR A 116 0.98 -15.01 -7.07
N ASN A 117 1.55 -15.94 -6.29
CA ASN A 117 2.89 -16.48 -6.49
C ASN A 117 3.95 -15.39 -6.65
N ILE A 118 4.10 -14.56 -5.62
CA ILE A 118 5.05 -13.45 -5.66
C ILE A 118 6.49 -13.96 -5.80
N THR A 119 7.30 -13.22 -6.55
CA THR A 119 8.74 -13.46 -6.70
C THR A 119 9.52 -12.81 -5.55
N GLU A 120 10.79 -13.21 -5.35
CA GLU A 120 11.67 -12.59 -4.36
C GLU A 120 11.82 -11.06 -4.54
N GLU A 121 11.89 -10.57 -5.78
CA GLU A 121 11.91 -9.12 -6.09
C GLU A 121 10.65 -8.37 -5.66
N ALA A 122 9.55 -9.09 -5.44
CA ALA A 122 8.27 -8.55 -4.99
C ALA A 122 8.13 -8.65 -3.45
N GLU A 123 9.08 -9.28 -2.75
CA GLU A 123 9.00 -9.45 -1.31
C GLU A 123 9.26 -8.14 -0.56
N THR A 124 8.37 -7.83 0.40
CA THR A 124 8.52 -6.66 1.27
C THR A 124 7.69 -6.81 2.56
N GLY A 125 7.91 -5.90 3.50
CA GLY A 125 7.08 -5.73 4.68
C GLY A 125 7.51 -4.50 5.47
N ILE A 126 6.66 -4.06 6.39
CA ILE A 126 6.96 -2.95 7.29
C ILE A 126 7.94 -3.42 8.36
N ASN A 127 9.07 -2.74 8.48
CA ASN A 127 10.05 -2.93 9.54
C ASN A 127 9.87 -1.86 10.62
N ILE A 128 9.25 -2.24 11.75
CA ILE A 128 9.02 -1.33 12.88
C ILE A 128 10.32 -1.17 13.66
N GLU A 129 10.74 0.07 13.85
CA GLU A 129 11.96 0.45 14.57
C GLU A 129 11.63 0.92 15.99
N GLU A 130 10.55 1.67 16.13
CA GLU A 130 10.07 2.18 17.41
C GLU A 130 8.55 2.20 17.43
N LEU A 131 7.97 1.89 18.58
CA LEU A 131 6.55 2.00 18.85
C LEU A 131 6.34 2.54 20.26
N THR A 132 5.60 3.63 20.38
CA THR A 132 5.13 4.15 21.67
C THR A 132 3.63 4.38 21.66
N VAL A 133 3.02 4.24 22.83
CA VAL A 133 1.61 4.55 23.06
C VAL A 133 1.49 5.45 24.27
N ASN A 134 0.94 6.66 24.08
CA ASN A 134 0.89 7.70 25.11
C ASN A 134 2.26 7.91 25.82
N GLY A 135 3.36 7.82 25.06
CA GLY A 135 4.74 7.95 25.55
C GLY A 135 5.36 6.68 26.16
N GLU A 136 4.61 5.58 26.27
CA GLU A 136 5.14 4.30 26.78
C GLU A 136 5.61 3.42 25.62
N THR A 137 6.84 2.88 25.68
CA THR A 137 7.34 1.91 24.69
C THR A 137 6.48 0.64 24.69
N LYS A 138 6.01 0.25 23.51
CA LYS A 138 5.22 -0.96 23.28
C LYS A 138 5.85 -1.83 22.18
N GLN A 139 5.30 -3.02 22.00
CA GLN A 139 5.64 -3.90 20.89
C GLN A 139 4.37 -4.33 20.16
N LEU A 140 4.49 -4.62 18.87
CA LEU A 140 3.44 -5.25 18.10
C LEU A 140 3.47 -6.76 18.33
N GLU A 141 2.31 -7.31 18.66
CA GLU A 141 2.09 -8.75 18.69
C GLU A 141 1.36 -9.16 17.41
N VAL A 142 1.98 -10.01 16.58
CA VAL A 142 1.31 -10.54 15.39
C VAL A 142 0.17 -11.47 15.81
N VAL A 143 -1.02 -11.23 15.27
CA VAL A 143 -2.23 -12.02 15.52
C VAL A 143 -2.85 -12.47 14.21
N ARG A 144 -3.68 -13.52 14.26
CA ARG A 144 -4.25 -14.19 13.08
C ARG A 144 -5.73 -14.51 13.32
N PRO A 145 -6.60 -13.49 13.28
CA PRO A 145 -8.00 -13.63 13.70
C PRO A 145 -8.83 -14.52 12.76
N ASP A 146 -8.40 -14.72 11.51
CA ASP A 146 -9.18 -15.47 10.52
C ASP A 146 -8.66 -16.90 10.30
N VAL A 147 -7.36 -17.04 10.03
CA VAL A 147 -6.70 -18.31 9.71
C VAL A 147 -5.35 -18.37 10.40
N ASP A 148 -5.13 -19.44 11.18
CA ASP A 148 -3.84 -19.68 11.85
C ASP A 148 -2.74 -20.08 10.85
N ASN A 149 -2.23 -19.07 10.14
CA ASN A 149 -1.14 -19.19 9.19
C ASN A 149 0.10 -18.47 9.71
N LYS A 150 1.04 -19.23 10.28
CA LYS A 150 2.27 -18.68 10.89
C LYS A 150 3.10 -17.75 10.00
N TYR A 151 2.94 -17.84 8.68
CA TYR A 151 3.67 -17.02 7.69
C TYR A 151 3.03 -15.66 7.42
N ASP A 152 1.81 -15.41 7.90
CA ASP A 152 1.03 -14.21 7.61
C ASP A 152 1.01 -13.23 8.80
N SER A 153 1.73 -12.12 8.67
CA SER A 153 1.80 -11.06 9.69
C SER A 153 1.07 -9.78 9.29
N THR A 154 -0.06 -9.91 8.57
CA THR A 154 -0.85 -8.78 8.09
C THR A 154 -1.73 -8.12 9.16
N VAL A 155 -1.83 -8.71 10.35
CA VAL A 155 -2.54 -8.13 11.50
C VAL A 155 -1.63 -8.17 12.72
N ALA A 156 -1.61 -7.07 13.46
CA ALA A 156 -0.93 -6.98 14.73
C ALA A 156 -1.82 -6.31 15.78
N ARG A 157 -1.51 -6.58 17.04
CA ARG A 157 -2.18 -6.04 18.21
C ARG A 157 -1.18 -5.32 19.11
N ILE A 158 -1.61 -4.22 19.71
CA ILE A 158 -0.90 -3.49 20.74
C ILE A 158 -1.67 -3.64 22.04
N ALA A 159 -1.03 -4.19 23.08
CA ALA A 159 -1.59 -4.20 24.43
C ALA A 159 -1.39 -2.84 25.11
N LEU A 160 -2.47 -2.29 25.69
CA LEU A 160 -2.47 -1.02 26.39
C LEU A 160 -2.36 -1.23 27.91
N SER A 161 -1.70 -0.30 28.59
CA SER A 161 -1.57 -0.34 30.06
C SER A 161 -2.88 0.02 30.76
N ASN A 162 -3.72 0.82 30.12
CA ASN A 162 -5.01 1.27 30.62
C ASN A 162 -6.10 1.02 29.58
N PHE A 163 -7.35 0.92 30.04
CA PHE A 163 -8.50 0.90 29.15
C PHE A 163 -8.71 2.28 28.51
N VAL A 164 -9.04 2.28 27.22
CA VAL A 164 -9.62 3.43 26.50
C VAL A 164 -11.13 3.35 26.68
N LEU A 165 -11.70 4.27 27.44
CA LEU A 165 -13.14 4.31 27.72
C LEU A 165 -13.90 4.96 26.55
N PRO A 166 -15.25 4.85 26.52
CA PRO A 166 -16.08 5.61 25.59
C PRO A 166 -15.75 7.11 25.63
N GLY A 167 -15.42 7.68 24.47
CA GLY A 167 -15.06 9.08 24.29
C GLY A 167 -13.55 9.37 24.36
N ASP A 168 -12.77 8.50 25.01
CA ASP A 168 -11.32 8.65 25.16
C ASP A 168 -10.57 8.46 23.84
N SER A 169 -9.32 8.91 23.81
CA SER A 169 -8.41 8.73 22.68
C SER A 169 -7.08 8.15 23.12
N VAL A 170 -6.38 7.51 22.19
CA VAL A 170 -5.02 7.00 22.35
C VAL A 170 -4.13 7.59 21.26
N GLU A 171 -2.93 8.00 21.65
CA GLU A 171 -1.87 8.39 20.73
C GLU A 171 -0.90 7.23 20.54
N ILE A 172 -0.66 6.85 19.29
CA ILE A 172 0.27 5.79 18.89
C ILE A 172 1.31 6.43 17.96
N ASN A 173 2.58 6.35 18.33
CA ASN A 173 3.67 6.82 17.48
C ASN A 173 4.48 5.61 17.01
N ILE A 174 4.69 5.51 15.70
CA ILE A 174 5.36 4.38 15.05
C ILE A 174 6.46 4.92 14.13
N ASN A 175 7.69 4.49 14.35
CA ASN A 175 8.79 4.72 13.42
C ASN A 175 9.06 3.42 12.67
N TYR A 176 9.09 3.48 11.34
CA TYR A 176 9.32 2.30 10.52
C TYR A 176 9.93 2.62 9.16
N THR A 177 10.49 1.56 8.58
CA THR A 177 10.96 1.54 7.20
C THR A 177 10.19 0.52 6.37
N LEU A 178 10.03 0.81 5.09
CA LEU A 178 9.47 -0.11 4.10
C LEU A 178 10.25 0.04 2.79
N LYS A 179 10.70 -1.08 2.23
CA LYS A 179 11.25 -1.11 0.88
C LYS A 179 10.11 -1.29 -0.12
N ILE A 180 9.98 -0.40 -1.09
CA ILE A 180 9.03 -0.56 -2.19
C ILE A 180 9.61 -1.63 -3.15
N PRO A 181 8.92 -2.77 -3.32
CA PRO A 181 9.44 -3.86 -4.14
C PRO A 181 9.08 -3.65 -5.62
N ILE A 182 9.47 -4.58 -6.49
CA ILE A 182 8.92 -4.64 -7.84
C ILE A 182 7.42 -4.93 -7.77
N SER A 183 6.66 -4.27 -8.64
CA SER A 183 5.20 -4.28 -8.54
C SER A 183 4.60 -5.66 -8.80
N ILE A 184 3.79 -6.10 -7.83
CA ILE A 184 2.79 -7.14 -8.00
C ILE A 184 1.50 -6.61 -7.39
N LYS A 185 0.41 -6.65 -8.17
CA LYS A 185 -0.98 -6.41 -7.74
C LYS A 185 -1.12 -5.41 -6.59
N ARG A 186 -1.37 -4.14 -6.91
CA ARG A 186 -1.68 -3.08 -5.94
C ARG A 186 -0.49 -2.57 -5.10
N PHE A 187 0.72 -3.07 -5.31
CA PHE A 187 1.89 -2.61 -4.55
C PHE A 187 3.19 -2.73 -5.35
N GLY A 188 4.03 -1.69 -5.33
CA GLY A 188 5.41 -1.72 -5.83
C GLY A 188 5.70 -0.79 -7.02
N LYS A 189 6.94 -0.85 -7.49
CA LYS A 189 7.52 -0.09 -8.61
C LYS A 189 7.32 -0.80 -9.94
N ALA A 190 6.89 -0.09 -10.97
CA ALA A 190 6.78 -0.65 -12.32
C ALA A 190 8.15 -1.01 -12.88
N ARG A 191 8.24 -2.11 -13.63
CA ARG A 191 9.48 -2.46 -14.34
C ARG A 191 9.68 -1.52 -15.53
N GLY A 192 10.90 -1.00 -15.67
CA GLY A 192 11.30 -0.17 -16.81
C GLY A 192 10.71 1.24 -16.81
N ALA A 193 10.16 1.72 -15.69
CA ALA A 193 9.65 3.07 -15.54
C ALA A 193 9.82 3.57 -14.10
N ASP A 194 10.02 4.87 -13.94
CA ASP A 194 10.05 5.54 -12.62
C ASP A 194 8.62 5.82 -12.14
N PHE A 195 7.86 4.74 -11.95
CA PHE A 195 6.47 4.80 -11.49
C PHE A 195 6.26 3.86 -10.31
N TYR A 196 5.65 4.37 -9.25
CA TYR A 196 5.36 3.65 -8.01
C TYR A 196 3.85 3.62 -7.78
N PHE A 197 3.31 2.42 -7.56
CA PHE A 197 1.95 2.24 -7.11
C PHE A 197 1.98 1.57 -5.73
N VAL A 198 1.75 2.35 -4.68
CA VAL A 198 1.96 1.90 -3.30
C VAL A 198 0.66 2.13 -2.53
N SER A 199 -0.16 1.08 -2.41
CA SER A 199 -1.45 1.16 -1.72
C SER A 199 -1.41 0.51 -0.34
N GLN A 200 -2.13 1.06 0.64
CA GLN A 200 -2.23 0.50 2.00
C GLN A 200 -0.86 0.17 2.62
N TRP A 201 0.08 1.09 2.51
CA TRP A 201 1.49 0.85 2.83
C TRP A 201 1.89 1.14 4.27
N TYR A 202 0.98 1.71 5.05
CA TYR A 202 1.19 2.13 6.43
C TYR A 202 0.38 1.25 7.41
N PRO A 203 0.83 1.10 8.67
CA PRO A 203 0.02 0.55 9.75
C PRO A 203 -1.32 1.27 9.91
N LYS A 204 -2.43 0.57 9.77
CA LYS A 204 -3.77 1.20 9.76
C LYS A 204 -4.65 0.60 10.85
N VAL A 205 -5.29 1.44 11.66
CA VAL A 205 -6.16 0.96 12.76
C VAL A 205 -7.37 0.18 12.20
N GLY A 206 -7.64 -0.99 12.79
CA GLY A 206 -8.86 -1.75 12.52
C GLY A 206 -10.09 -1.05 13.09
N VAL A 207 -11.29 -1.56 12.81
CA VAL A 207 -12.52 -0.95 13.33
C VAL A 207 -12.88 -1.59 14.66
N PHE A 208 -13.10 -0.78 15.69
CA PHE A 208 -13.67 -1.28 16.95
C PHE A 208 -15.18 -1.07 16.95
N GLU A 209 -15.95 -2.14 16.93
CA GLU A 209 -17.40 -2.08 16.95
C GLU A 209 -18.00 -3.20 17.80
N LYS A 210 -19.14 -2.92 18.46
CA LYS A 210 -19.86 -3.90 19.28
C LYS A 210 -18.97 -4.61 20.33
N GLY A 211 -17.96 -3.90 20.84
CA GLY A 211 -17.02 -4.41 21.83
C GLY A 211 -15.95 -5.37 21.28
N LYS A 212 -15.75 -5.40 19.96
CA LYS A 212 -14.78 -6.27 19.29
C LYS A 212 -14.00 -5.52 18.21
N TRP A 213 -12.77 -5.97 17.96
CA TRP A 213 -11.97 -5.50 16.84
C TRP A 213 -12.31 -6.28 15.57
N VAL A 214 -12.63 -5.54 14.51
CA VAL A 214 -12.70 -6.02 13.14
C VAL A 214 -11.42 -5.62 12.45
N CYS A 215 -10.50 -6.59 12.34
CA CYS A 215 -9.19 -6.38 11.75
C CYS A 215 -8.73 -7.69 11.08
N ASN A 216 -9.24 -7.96 9.88
CA ASN A 216 -8.97 -9.21 9.17
C ASN A 216 -7.57 -9.23 8.53
N GLN A 217 -7.04 -10.44 8.37
CA GLN A 217 -5.86 -10.71 7.56
C GLN A 217 -6.11 -10.31 6.10
N TYR A 218 -5.03 -10.01 5.37
CA TYR A 218 -5.18 -9.54 3.99
C TYR A 218 -5.52 -10.70 3.03
N PHE A 219 -6.78 -10.78 2.63
CA PHE A 219 -7.24 -11.71 1.60
C PHE A 219 -7.09 -11.13 0.18
N PRO A 220 -6.75 -11.95 -0.83
CA PRO A 220 -6.44 -11.48 -2.19
C PRO A 220 -7.61 -10.82 -2.93
N ARG A 221 -8.84 -11.23 -2.60
CA ARG A 221 -10.08 -10.83 -3.29
C ARG A 221 -11.05 -10.02 -2.44
N LEU A 222 -10.65 -9.61 -1.23
CA LEU A 222 -11.47 -8.74 -0.38
C LEU A 222 -11.02 -7.28 -0.50
N ASN A 223 -11.92 -6.39 -0.09
CA ASN A 223 -11.64 -4.97 0.04
C ASN A 223 -11.21 -4.64 1.49
N PHE A 224 -10.77 -3.40 1.68
CA PHE A 224 -10.31 -2.89 2.97
C PHE A 224 -11.49 -2.42 3.81
N TYR A 225 -11.40 -2.63 5.12
CA TYR A 225 -12.34 -2.10 6.10
C TYR A 225 -11.56 -1.44 7.23
N SER A 226 -11.79 -0.15 7.42
CA SER A 226 -11.15 0.66 8.46
C SER A 226 -11.98 1.91 8.67
N ASP A 227 -11.80 2.57 9.83
CA ASP A 227 -12.47 3.83 10.09
C ASP A 227 -11.99 4.93 9.15
N PHE A 228 -12.87 5.92 8.93
CA PHE A 228 -12.50 7.12 8.23
C PHE A 228 -11.55 7.95 9.11
N GLY A 229 -10.47 8.43 8.49
CA GLY A 229 -9.47 9.24 9.16
C GLY A 229 -9.00 10.43 8.35
N ARG A 230 -8.33 11.35 9.04
CA ARG A 230 -7.63 12.49 8.44
C ARG A 230 -6.20 12.14 8.13
#